data_AF-A0A8N1S2N5-F1
#
_entry.id   AF-A0A8N1S2N5-F1
#
_cell.length_a   1.000
_cell.length_b   1.000
_cell.length_c   1.000
_cell.angle_alpha   90.00
_cell.angle_beta   90.00
_cell.angle_gamma   90.00
#
_symmetry.space_group_name_H-M   'P 1'
#
loop_
_entity.id
_entity.type
_entity.pdbx_description
1 polymer ?
#
loop_
_entity_poly.entity_id
_entity_poly.type
_entity_poly.pdbx_seq_one_letter_code
_entity_poly.pdbx_strand_id
1 'polypeptide(L)'
;MDLSLQIDWRDPWLVALLTFHIVVTMTALMTRNHANFQIILFLVLLLLVYFSESINEVAATNWMRFSKQQYFDSQGLFISVVFSVPILINCMIMVASWLYQSSQLMTSLKRAQLREQARHRQSDEAVNGKTAARPKNE
;
A
#
# COMPACT_ATOMS: atom_id res chain seq x y z
N MET A 1 17.63 3.52 40.85
CA MET A 1 18.48 4.01 39.76
C MET A 1 19.65 3.06 39.72
N ASP A 2 19.73 2.02 38.89
CA ASP A 2 19.22 1.79 37.56
C ASP A 2 18.70 0.35 37.45
N LEU A 3 17.37 0.18 37.39
CA LEU A 3 16.73 -1.11 37.05
C LEU A 3 16.20 -1.10 35.61
N SER A 4 16.65 -0.13 34.81
CA SER A 4 16.16 0.11 33.46
C SER A 4 17.24 -0.32 32.47
N LEU A 5 16.93 -1.33 31.66
CA LEU A 5 17.59 -1.62 30.38
C LEU A 5 18.89 -2.46 30.44
N GLN A 6 18.89 -3.54 31.20
CA GLN A 6 19.52 -4.78 30.69
C GLN A 6 18.56 -5.50 29.72
N ILE A 7 18.03 -4.78 28.72
CA ILE A 7 17.76 -5.48 27.48
C ILE A 7 19.14 -5.65 26.88
N ASP A 8 19.61 -6.90 26.81
CA ASP A 8 20.74 -7.29 25.98
C ASP A 8 20.36 -6.97 24.51
N TRP A 9 20.40 -5.68 24.12
CA TRP A 9 20.35 -5.18 22.74
C TRP A 9 21.62 -5.54 21.96
N ARG A 10 22.39 -6.50 22.46
CA ARG A 10 23.78 -6.76 22.08
C ARG A 10 23.90 -7.57 20.79
N ASP A 11 22.78 -8.06 20.27
CA ASP A 11 22.69 -8.67 18.96
C ASP A 11 22.37 -7.58 17.92
N PRO A 12 23.33 -7.18 17.08
CA PRO A 12 23.17 -6.07 16.12
C PRO A 12 22.01 -6.28 15.13
N TRP A 13 21.59 -7.54 14.94
CA TRP A 13 20.45 -7.89 14.09
C TRP A 13 19.09 -7.47 14.67
N LEU A 14 18.90 -7.55 15.99
CA LEU A 14 17.66 -7.13 16.65
C LEU A 14 17.47 -5.62 16.55
N VAL A 15 18.56 -4.87 16.73
CA VAL A 15 18.56 -3.42 16.55
C VAL A 15 18.18 -3.10 15.11
N ALA A 16 18.83 -3.72 14.12
CA ALA A 16 18.49 -3.52 12.71
C ALA A 16 17.02 -3.82 12.39
N LEU A 17 16.44 -4.87 12.99
CA LEU A 17 15.03 -5.22 12.82
C LEU A 17 14.09 -4.17 13.43
N LEU A 18 14.42 -3.64 14.61
CA LEU A 18 13.66 -2.55 15.22
C LEU A 18 13.75 -1.26 14.39
N THR A 19 14.96 -0.86 13.97
CA THR A 19 15.13 0.33 13.12
C THR A 19 14.36 0.17 11.81
N PHE A 20 14.38 -1.02 11.23
CA PHE A 20 13.61 -1.34 10.03
C PHE A 20 12.11 -1.14 10.24
N HIS A 21 11.54 -1.66 11.34
CA HIS A 21 10.12 -1.44 11.66
C HIS A 21 9.79 0.04 11.84
N ILE A 22 10.63 0.79 12.57
CA ILE A 22 10.45 2.24 12.75
C ILE A 22 10.45 2.94 11.38
N VAL A 23 11.43 2.64 10.52
CA VAL A 23 11.52 3.24 9.18
C VAL A 23 10.30 2.92 8.34
N VAL A 24 9.86 1.65 8.29
CA VAL A 24 8.66 1.26 7.52
C VAL A 24 7.42 1.96 8.05
N THR A 25 7.20 1.95 9.36
CA THR A 25 6.05 2.62 9.97
C THR A 25 6.12 4.13 9.74
N MET A 26 7.27 4.77 9.88
CA MET A 26 7.40 6.21 9.63
C MET A 26 7.14 6.55 8.16
N THR A 27 7.71 5.76 7.24
CA THR A 27 7.51 5.98 5.81
C THR A 27 6.04 5.77 5.43
N ALA A 28 5.37 4.76 6.00
CA ALA A 28 3.93 4.55 5.84
C ALA A 28 3.09 5.72 6.39
N LEU A 29 3.46 6.27 7.56
CA LEU A 29 2.79 7.43 8.16
C LEU A 29 2.97 8.70 7.31
N MET A 30 4.20 9.01 6.87
CA MET A 30 4.47 10.15 5.98
C MET A 30 3.74 10.02 4.63
N THR A 31 3.60 8.80 4.14
CA THR A 31 3.00 8.51 2.83
C THR A 31 1.48 8.65 2.80
N ARG A 32 0.82 8.76 3.96
CA ARG A 32 -0.65 8.87 4.07
C ARG A 32 -1.26 10.04 3.28
N ASN A 33 -0.49 11.08 3.00
CA ASN A 33 -0.97 12.27 2.28
C ASN A 33 -0.81 12.17 0.75
N HIS A 34 -0.01 11.23 0.23
CA HIS A 34 0.35 11.18 -1.19
C HIS A 34 0.12 9.77 -1.77
N ALA A 35 -1.00 9.59 -2.47
CA ALA A 35 -1.36 8.31 -3.11
C ALA A 35 -0.26 7.78 -4.07
N ASN A 36 0.47 8.66 -4.75
CA ASN A 36 1.59 8.26 -5.62
C ASN A 36 2.76 7.67 -4.83
N PHE A 37 3.11 8.26 -3.69
CA PHE A 37 4.13 7.71 -2.80
C PHE A 37 3.67 6.37 -2.22
N GLN A 38 2.37 6.20 -2.00
CA GLN A 38 1.80 4.95 -1.49
C GLN A 38 2.03 3.81 -2.49
N ILE A 39 1.90 4.06 -3.79
CA ILE A 39 2.19 3.07 -4.84
C ILE A 39 3.69 2.73 -4.88
N ILE A 40 4.57 3.73 -4.77
CA ILE A 40 6.03 3.49 -4.74
C ILE A 40 6.40 2.67 -3.50
N LEU A 41 5.86 3.03 -2.33
CA LEU A 41 6.06 2.31 -1.07
C LEU A 41 5.59 0.86 -1.20
N PHE A 42 4.45 0.61 -1.84
CA PHE A 42 3.93 -0.73 -2.07
C PHE A 42 4.91 -1.59 -2.88
N LEU A 43 5.43 -1.04 -3.98
CA LEU A 43 6.38 -1.73 -4.84
C LEU A 43 7.69 -2.03 -4.10
N VAL A 44 8.22 -1.06 -3.34
CA VAL A 44 9.42 -1.25 -2.52
C VAL A 44 9.19 -2.34 -1.47
N LEU A 45 8.05 -2.34 -0.80
CA LEU A 45 7.70 -3.33 0.22
C LEU A 45 7.57 -4.74 -0.37
N LEU A 46 6.91 -4.89 -1.53
CA LEU A 46 6.84 -6.17 -2.23
C LEU A 46 8.22 -6.68 -2.65
N LEU A 47 9.07 -5.80 -3.16
CA LEU A 47 10.44 -6.13 -3.54
C LEU A 47 11.24 -6.60 -2.32
N LEU A 48 11.04 -5.96 -1.17
CA LEU A 48 11.67 -6.32 0.09
C LEU A 48 11.24 -7.70 0.61
N VAL A 49 9.94 -8.00 0.52
CA VAL A 49 9.40 -9.33 0.87
C VAL A 49 9.94 -10.39 -0.08
N TYR A 50 10.04 -10.08 -1.38
CA TYR A 50 10.63 -10.99 -2.37
C TYR A 50 12.10 -11.28 -2.09
N PHE A 51 12.90 -10.26 -1.79
CA PHE A 51 14.31 -10.43 -1.43
C PHE A 51 14.53 -10.95 -0.01
N SER A 52 13.49 -11.09 0.82
CA SER A 52 13.64 -11.54 2.21
C SER A 52 14.30 -12.93 2.30
N GLU A 53 14.00 -13.82 1.34
CA GLU A 53 14.58 -15.15 1.24
C GLU A 53 16.09 -15.08 0.93
N SER A 54 16.50 -14.27 -0.04
CA SER A 54 17.91 -14.07 -0.38
C SER A 54 18.70 -13.40 0.75
N ILE A 55 18.12 -12.40 1.42
CA ILE A 55 18.74 -11.75 2.58
C ILE A 55 18.91 -12.76 3.71
N ASN A 56 17.90 -13.60 3.94
CA ASN A 56 17.97 -14.63 4.94
C ASN A 56 19.07 -15.68 4.63
N GLU A 57 19.21 -16.11 3.38
CA GLU A 57 20.23 -17.10 2.99
C GLU A 57 21.66 -16.56 3.20
N VAL A 58 21.88 -15.28 2.90
CA VAL A 58 23.15 -14.58 3.19
C VAL A 58 23.39 -14.44 4.69
N ALA A 59 22.35 -14.09 5.45
CA ALA A 59 22.42 -13.96 6.91
C ALA A 59 22.65 -15.32 7.60
N ALA A 60 22.05 -16.39 7.07
CA ALA A 60 22.29 -17.76 7.48
C ALA A 60 23.74 -18.13 7.16
N THR A 61 24.25 -17.91 5.95
CA THR A 61 25.66 -18.24 5.62
C THR A 61 26.67 -17.54 6.53
N ASN A 62 26.34 -16.35 7.03
CA ASN A 62 27.19 -15.55 7.91
C ASN A 62 26.70 -15.52 9.38
N TRP A 63 25.87 -16.50 9.79
CA TRP A 63 25.21 -16.54 11.11
C TRP A 63 26.19 -16.36 12.27
N MET A 64 27.40 -16.93 12.13
CA MET A 64 28.46 -16.94 13.14
C MET A 64 29.06 -15.56 13.44
N ARG A 65 28.89 -14.57 12.55
CA ARG A 65 29.24 -13.15 12.81
C ARG A 65 28.07 -12.31 13.30
N PHE A 66 26.85 -12.81 13.15
CA PHE A 66 25.62 -12.02 13.25
C PHE A 66 24.81 -12.30 14.52
N SER A 67 24.89 -13.51 15.07
CA SER A 67 24.14 -13.92 16.25
C SER A 67 24.84 -15.09 16.96
N LYS A 68 24.78 -15.12 18.30
CA LYS A 68 25.23 -16.27 19.10
C LYS A 68 24.26 -17.47 19.04
N GLN A 69 23.03 -17.28 18.56
CA GLN A 69 22.00 -18.30 18.41
C GLN A 69 21.55 -18.46 16.95
N GLN A 70 21.22 -19.69 16.55
CA GLN A 70 20.75 -20.03 15.19
C GLN A 70 19.29 -19.60 14.98
N TYR A 71 19.03 -18.29 15.04
CA TYR A 71 17.74 -17.70 14.65
C TYR A 71 17.52 -17.76 13.14
N PHE A 72 18.63 -17.80 12.38
CA PHE A 72 18.67 -18.04 10.94
C PHE A 72 18.79 -19.55 10.69
N ASP A 73 17.69 -20.27 10.85
CA ASP A 73 17.63 -21.67 10.45
C ASP A 73 17.56 -21.79 8.91
N SER A 74 17.83 -22.96 8.34
CA SER A 74 17.89 -23.21 6.88
C SER A 74 16.60 -22.81 6.12
N GLN A 75 15.50 -22.58 6.82
CA GLN A 75 14.23 -22.10 6.26
C GLN A 75 14.04 -20.58 6.31
N GLY A 76 14.78 -19.85 7.16
CA GLY A 76 14.67 -18.40 7.28
C GLY A 76 13.34 -17.84 7.75
N LEU A 77 12.41 -18.73 8.06
CA LEU A 77 10.99 -18.41 8.09
C LEU A 77 10.71 -17.43 9.21
N PHE A 78 11.40 -17.52 10.34
CA PHE A 78 11.22 -16.61 11.46
C PHE A 78 11.59 -15.16 11.10
N ILE A 79 12.76 -14.92 10.53
CA ILE A 79 13.19 -13.58 10.11
C ILE A 79 12.33 -13.06 8.98
N SER A 80 12.08 -13.88 7.96
CA SER A 80 11.25 -13.50 6.83
C SER A 80 9.82 -13.19 7.27
N VAL A 81 9.24 -13.94 8.21
CA VAL A 81 7.88 -13.69 8.75
C VAL A 81 7.86 -12.46 9.65
N VAL A 82 8.78 -12.31 10.61
CA VAL A 82 8.83 -11.15 11.50
C VAL A 82 9.01 -9.86 10.70
N PHE A 83 9.80 -9.91 9.63
CA PHE A 83 9.99 -8.80 8.70
C PHE A 83 8.75 -8.56 7.83
N SER A 84 8.21 -9.63 7.23
CA SER A 84 7.15 -9.52 6.22
C SER A 84 5.77 -9.28 6.82
N VAL A 85 5.44 -9.77 8.01
CA VAL A 85 4.10 -9.60 8.63
C VAL A 85 3.69 -8.13 8.78
N PRO A 86 4.49 -7.24 9.41
CA PRO A 86 4.12 -5.83 9.51
C PRO A 86 4.09 -5.13 8.15
N ILE A 87 4.96 -5.53 7.22
CA ILE A 87 4.95 -5.05 5.83
C ILE A 87 3.64 -5.45 5.13
N LEU A 88 3.25 -6.71 5.25
CA LEU A 88 2.06 -7.30 4.63
C LEU A 88 0.78 -6.67 5.18
N ILE A 89 0.72 -6.39 6.49
CA ILE A 89 -0.40 -5.66 7.10
C ILE A 89 -0.51 -4.26 6.49
N ASN A 90 0.60 -3.53 6.36
CA ASN A 90 0.62 -2.22 5.69
C ASN A 90 0.18 -2.34 4.22
N CYS A 91 0.69 -3.32 3.48
CA CYS A 91 0.28 -3.60 2.10
C CYS A 91 -1.23 -3.88 1.99
N MET A 92 -1.79 -4.71 2.88
CA MET A 92 -3.22 -5.03 2.89
C MET A 92 -4.09 -3.78 3.11
N ILE A 93 -3.70 -2.91 4.06
CA ILE A 93 -4.40 -1.64 4.31
C ILE A 93 -4.33 -0.72 3.08
N MET A 94 -3.18 -0.67 2.42
CA MET A 94 -2.97 0.15 1.23
C MET A 94 -3.79 -0.35 0.04
N VAL A 95 -3.78 -1.66 -0.22
CA VAL A 95 -4.58 -2.30 -1.27
C VAL A 95 -6.07 -2.09 -1.02
N ALA A 96 -6.53 -2.29 0.22
CA ALA A 96 -7.92 -2.03 0.58
C ALA A 96 -8.29 -0.56 0.29
N SER A 97 -7.49 0.39 0.76
CA SER A 97 -7.72 1.83 0.54
C SER A 97 -7.75 2.19 -0.95
N TRP A 98 -6.86 1.61 -1.75
CA TRP A 98 -6.81 1.82 -3.19
C TRP A 98 -8.03 1.21 -3.90
N LEU A 99 -8.46 0.01 -3.51
CA LEU A 99 -9.69 -0.60 -4.03
C LEU A 99 -10.93 0.22 -3.70
N TYR A 100 -11.00 0.78 -2.48
CA TYR A 100 -12.08 1.70 -2.10
C TYR A 100 -12.05 2.98 -2.95
N GLN A 101 -10.87 3.60 -3.15
CA GLN A 101 -10.74 4.78 -4.02
C GLN A 101 -11.07 4.48 -5.48
N SER A 102 -10.62 3.35 -6.02
CA SER A 102 -10.92 2.93 -7.40
C SER A 102 -12.42 2.70 -7.59
N SER A 103 -13.08 2.09 -6.60
CA SER A 103 -14.54 1.91 -6.60
C SER A 103 -15.29 3.24 -6.50
N GLN A 104 -14.82 4.18 -5.68
CA GLN A 104 -15.36 5.54 -5.58
C GLN A 104 -15.19 6.31 -6.89
N LEU A 105 -14.02 6.22 -7.53
CA LEU A 105 -13.76 6.83 -8.82
C LEU A 105 -14.68 6.26 -9.90
N MET A 106 -14.78 4.93 -10.00
CA MET A 106 -15.66 4.29 -10.98
C MET A 106 -17.14 4.66 -10.77
N THR A 107 -17.60 4.72 -9.52
CA THR A 107 -18.99 5.14 -9.22
C THR A 107 -19.21 6.63 -9.49
N SER A 108 -18.23 7.49 -9.21
CA SER A 108 -18.29 8.92 -9.53
C SER A 108 -18.29 9.16 -11.05
N LEU A 109 -17.46 8.43 -11.80
CA LEU A 109 -17.42 8.48 -13.27
C LEU A 109 -18.73 7.98 -13.87
N LYS A 110 -19.26 6.85 -13.39
CA LYS A 110 -20.58 6.37 -13.83
C LYS A 110 -21.69 7.38 -13.54
N ARG A 111 -21.68 8.02 -12.37
CA ARG A 111 -22.64 9.09 -12.02
C ARG A 111 -22.48 10.31 -12.92
N ALA A 112 -21.26 10.72 -13.23
CA ALA A 112 -20.97 11.83 -14.13
C ALA A 112 -21.45 11.52 -15.56
N GLN A 113 -21.14 10.33 -16.08
CA GLN A 113 -21.59 9.86 -17.39
C GLN A 113 -23.12 9.83 -17.50
N LEU A 114 -23.82 9.32 -16.47
CA LEU A 114 -25.29 9.31 -16.45
C LEU A 114 -25.88 10.74 -16.44
N ARG A 115 -25.25 11.65 -15.70
CA ARG A 115 -25.69 13.06 -15.63
C ARG A 115 -25.48 13.78 -16.96
N GLU A 116 -24.38 13.48 -17.66
CA GLU A 116 -24.11 13.99 -19.00
C GLU A 116 -25.11 13.44 -20.02
N GLN A 117 -25.37 12.13 -20.01
CA GLN A 117 -26.39 11.51 -20.87
C GLN A 117 -27.80 12.08 -20.65
N ALA A 118 -28.19 12.32 -19.39
CA ALA A 118 -29.48 12.95 -19.09
C ALA A 118 -29.57 14.39 -19.64
N ARG A 119 -28.46 15.15 -19.58
CA ARG A 119 -28.40 16.51 -20.12
C ARG A 119 -28.47 16.56 -21.64
N HIS A 120 -27.85 15.59 -22.32
CA HIS A 120 -27.99 15.43 -23.77
C HIS A 120 -29.43 15.10 -24.18
N ARG A 121 -30.08 14.16 -23.50
CA ARG A 121 -31.49 13.82 -23.78
C ARG A 121 -32.45 14.99 -23.59
N GLN A 122 -32.30 15.77 -22.50
CA GLN A 122 -33.13 16.96 -22.29
C GLN A 122 -32.92 18.04 -23.36
N SER A 123 -31.67 18.19 -23.85
CA SER A 123 -31.35 19.13 -24.92
C SER A 123 -31.98 18.70 -26.25
N ASP A 124 -31.92 17.41 -26.58
CA ASP A 124 -32.55 16.85 -27.78
C ASP A 124 -34.09 16.96 -27.74
N GLU A 125 -34.71 16.69 -26.59
CA GLU A 125 -36.16 16.85 -26.40
C GLU A 125 -36.61 18.31 -26.53
N ALA A 126 -35.84 19.26 -25.98
CA ALA A 126 -36.15 20.69 -26.08
C ALA A 126 -36.03 21.21 -27.54
N VAL A 127 -35.06 20.73 -28.31
CA VAL A 127 -34.88 21.08 -29.73
C VAL A 127 -35.99 20.46 -30.59
N ASN A 128 -36.32 19.20 -30.36
CA ASN A 128 -37.39 18.52 -31.10
C ASN A 128 -38.77 19.13 -30.80
N GLY A 129 -39.06 19.46 -29.54
CA GLY A 129 -40.29 20.14 -29.13
C GLY A 129 -40.46 21.53 -29.77
N LYS A 130 -39.38 22.32 -29.87
CA LYS A 130 -39.40 23.61 -30.59
C LYS A 130 -39.61 23.47 -32.10
N THR A 131 -39.09 22.40 -32.70
CA THR A 131 -39.23 22.13 -34.14
C THR A 131 -40.66 21.68 -34.47
N ALA A 132 -41.28 20.87 -33.62
CA ALA A 132 -42.67 20.44 -33.77
C ALA A 132 -43.68 21.57 -33.53
N ALA A 133 -43.37 22.53 -32.65
CA ALA A 133 -44.24 23.65 -32.32
C ALA A 133 -44.11 24.85 -33.28
N ARG A 134 -43.23 24.81 -34.29
CA ARG A 134 -43.14 25.88 -35.29
C ARG A 134 -44.24 25.67 -36.34
N PRO A 135 -45.33 26.47 -36.35
CA PRO A 135 -46.33 26.37 -37.40
C PRO A 135 -45.65 26.65 -38.74
N LYS A 136 -45.99 25.82 -39.74
CA LYS A 136 -45.65 26.09 -41.14
C LYS A 136 -46.43 27.33 -41.54
N ASN A 137 -45.82 28.49 -41.33
CA ASN A 137 -46.36 29.73 -41.87
C ASN A 137 -46.10 29.68 -43.37
N GLU A 138 -47.20 29.47 -44.08
CA GLU A 138 -47.42 29.55 -45.53
C GLU A 138 -47.17 30.98 -46.05
#